data_AF-A0A4V0Z4B2-F1
#
_entry.id   AF-A0A4V0Z4B2-F1
#
_cell.length_a   1.000
_cell.length_b   1.000
_cell.length_c   1.000
_cell.angle_alpha   90.00
_cell.angle_beta   90.00
_cell.angle_gamma   90.00
#
_symmetry.space_group_name_H-M   'P 1'
#
loop_
_entity.id
_entity.type
_entity.pdbx_description
1 polymer ?
#
loop_
_entity_poly.entity_id
_entity_poly.type
_entity_poly.pdbx_seq_one_letter_code
_entity_poly.pdbx_strand_id
1 'polypeptide(L)'
;MTDQDPPPAEEEKAAQQVALLALAAQTVALQVPPEHSQTQQYWMTRAMEAYRRVPDRYQQILGIGLAIEALHLQQEQDLETTLADETLSRSLLKLTCMARDAVDHVKDREPVDALGALCGLDGPPNASVLREHVRTQLQVAKSLQAGAGKGEGDEDNDLFAESVSDARLAMMSRELCRDYAGLLGAGAIAPALEQLQQEHDISADTLIALAAASPMVPADRARMVGQALHAGLRGELVQALYILVPQFDHMIREALRTASGEMRQTSSMASVPIEDPRVNKLLGEGLTLAFQGVLCDGGGAGLRHVVLEGRADEEICESPQALYAWWLILQLVLETGAIARVNQSDAVTAVSVNAAAAGGDGGHD
;
A
#
# COMPACT_ATOMS: atom_id res chain seq x y z
N MET A 1 23.73 -33.04 -3.32
CA MET A 1 23.51 -31.84 -2.48
C MET A 1 22.07 -31.48 -2.71
N THR A 2 21.29 -31.59 -1.64
CA THR A 2 19.83 -31.70 -1.61
C THR A 2 19.14 -30.47 -2.19
N ASP A 3 18.41 -30.68 -3.29
CA ASP A 3 17.20 -29.93 -3.64
C ASP A 3 16.27 -29.99 -2.42
N GLN A 4 16.14 -28.88 -1.72
CA GLN A 4 15.00 -28.66 -0.84
C GLN A 4 13.94 -27.98 -1.70
N ASP A 5 12.94 -28.76 -2.12
CA ASP A 5 11.69 -28.18 -2.59
C ASP A 5 11.20 -27.15 -1.54
N PRO A 6 10.80 -25.94 -1.96
CA PRO A 6 10.33 -24.92 -1.04
C PRO A 6 9.12 -25.46 -0.24
N PRO A 7 8.97 -25.06 1.04
CA PRO A 7 7.86 -25.52 1.87
C PRO A 7 6.52 -25.24 1.18
N PRO A 8 5.50 -26.10 1.36
CA PRO A 8 4.27 -26.08 0.55
C PRO A 8 3.51 -24.74 0.57
N ALA A 9 3.71 -23.91 1.61
CA ALA A 9 3.13 -22.57 1.74
C ALA A 9 3.89 -21.47 0.98
N GLU A 10 5.21 -21.62 0.78
CA GLU A 10 6.00 -20.68 -0.05
C GLU A 10 5.77 -20.97 -1.53
N GLU A 11 5.68 -22.25 -1.90
CA GLU A 11 5.35 -22.64 -3.28
C GLU A 11 3.90 -22.28 -3.66
N GLU A 12 2.97 -22.32 -2.69
CA GLU A 12 1.60 -21.82 -2.87
C GLU A 12 1.56 -20.31 -3.07
N LYS A 13 2.33 -19.54 -2.30
CA LYS A 13 2.44 -18.08 -2.47
C LYS A 13 3.05 -17.71 -3.82
N ALA A 14 4.11 -18.39 -4.23
CA ALA A 14 4.71 -18.21 -5.55
C ALA A 14 3.71 -18.55 -6.67
N ALA A 15 2.94 -19.63 -6.52
CA ALA A 15 1.88 -19.99 -7.46
C ALA A 15 0.76 -18.93 -7.54
N GLN A 16 0.35 -18.36 -6.40
CA GLN A 16 -0.63 -17.26 -6.33
C GLN A 16 -0.10 -15.99 -7.01
N GLN A 17 1.18 -15.67 -6.82
CA GLN A 17 1.82 -14.50 -7.40
C GLN A 17 1.97 -14.62 -8.92
N VAL A 18 2.34 -15.80 -9.43
CA VAL A 18 2.36 -16.07 -10.87
C VAL A 18 0.95 -15.99 -11.47
N ALA A 19 -0.08 -16.47 -10.77
CA ALA A 19 -1.47 -16.34 -11.20
C ALA A 19 -1.94 -14.86 -11.21
N LEU A 20 -1.53 -14.06 -10.23
CA LEU A 20 -1.81 -12.62 -10.18
C LEU A 20 -1.17 -11.86 -11.36
N LEU A 21 0.08 -12.19 -11.69
CA LEU A 21 0.80 -11.59 -12.82
C LEU A 21 0.20 -11.99 -14.18
N ALA A 22 -0.23 -13.25 -14.31
CA ALA A 22 -0.92 -13.73 -15.50
C ALA A 22 -2.27 -13.03 -15.72
N LEU A 23 -2.98 -12.73 -14.62
CA LEU A 23 -4.22 -11.96 -14.62
C LEU A 23 -3.99 -10.48 -14.98
N ALA A 24 -2.93 -9.85 -14.47
CA ALA A 24 -2.55 -8.49 -14.85
C ALA A 24 -2.18 -8.38 -16.34
N ALA A 25 -1.47 -9.37 -16.89
CA ALA A 25 -1.21 -9.43 -18.32
C ALA A 25 -2.51 -9.59 -19.15
N GLN A 26 -3.50 -10.32 -18.63
CA GLN A 26 -4.81 -10.48 -19.25
C GLN A 26 -5.63 -9.17 -19.22
N THR A 27 -5.59 -8.39 -18.14
CA THR A 27 -6.29 -7.10 -18.07
C THR A 27 -5.70 -6.10 -19.05
N VAL A 28 -4.37 -6.06 -19.20
CA VAL A 28 -3.69 -5.25 -20.22
C VAL A 28 -4.14 -5.65 -21.63
N ALA A 29 -4.24 -6.95 -21.92
CA ALA A 29 -4.72 -7.45 -23.22
C ALA A 29 -6.18 -7.04 -23.52
N LEU A 30 -7.04 -6.97 -22.50
CA LEU A 30 -8.46 -6.60 -22.63
C LEU A 30 -8.69 -5.09 -22.82
N GLN A 31 -7.70 -4.26 -22.48
CA GLN A 31 -7.76 -2.81 -22.69
C GLN A 31 -7.24 -2.36 -24.06
N VAL A 32 -6.61 -3.26 -24.83
CA VAL A 32 -6.13 -2.96 -26.18
C VAL A 32 -7.32 -2.95 -27.16
N PRO A 33 -7.56 -1.84 -27.91
CA PRO A 33 -8.62 -1.79 -28.92
C PRO A 33 -8.45 -2.89 -29.98
N PRO A 34 -9.54 -3.45 -30.54
CA PRO A 34 -9.49 -4.59 -31.48
C PRO A 34 -8.70 -4.31 -32.77
N GLU A 35 -8.38 -3.05 -33.02
CA GLU A 35 -7.59 -2.55 -34.16
C GLU A 35 -6.09 -2.89 -34.03
N HIS A 36 -5.61 -3.23 -32.82
CA HIS A 36 -4.22 -3.57 -32.51
C HIS A 36 -4.06 -5.06 -32.19
N SER A 37 -4.56 -5.92 -33.10
CA SER A 37 -4.70 -7.37 -32.89
C SER A 37 -3.38 -8.08 -32.51
N GLN A 38 -2.24 -7.58 -32.97
CA GLN A 38 -0.93 -8.15 -32.68
C GLN A 38 -0.48 -7.91 -31.23
N THR A 39 -0.77 -6.72 -30.68
CA THR A 39 -0.44 -6.37 -29.29
C THR A 39 -1.33 -7.11 -28.32
N GLN A 40 -2.62 -7.23 -28.63
CA GLN A 40 -3.55 -8.07 -27.89
C GLN A 40 -3.10 -9.54 -27.88
N GLN A 41 -2.73 -10.09 -29.04
CA GLN A 41 -2.26 -11.47 -29.17
C GLN A 41 -0.94 -11.72 -28.43
N TYR A 42 -0.04 -10.74 -28.40
CA TYR A 42 1.20 -10.80 -27.64
C TYR A 42 0.94 -10.93 -26.13
N TRP A 43 0.12 -10.04 -25.55
CA TRP A 43 -0.20 -10.06 -24.13
C TRP A 43 -0.99 -11.31 -23.73
N MET A 44 -1.92 -11.75 -24.58
CA MET A 44 -2.65 -13.00 -24.38
C MET A 44 -1.71 -14.22 -24.35
N THR A 45 -0.73 -14.25 -25.26
CA THR A 45 0.28 -15.32 -25.30
C THR A 45 1.14 -15.33 -24.03
N ARG A 46 1.56 -14.15 -23.55
CA ARG A 46 2.34 -14.06 -22.29
C ARG A 46 1.53 -14.47 -21.06
N ALA A 47 0.24 -14.11 -21.01
CA ALA A 47 -0.65 -14.54 -19.92
C ALA A 47 -0.79 -16.07 -19.90
N MET A 48 -1.01 -16.71 -21.05
CA MET A 48 -1.07 -18.18 -21.15
C MET A 48 0.25 -18.87 -20.78
N GLU A 49 1.40 -18.31 -21.21
CA GLU A 49 2.71 -18.81 -20.80
C GLU A 49 2.93 -18.70 -19.29
N ALA A 50 2.46 -17.61 -18.66
CA ALA A 50 2.53 -17.42 -17.22
C ALA A 50 1.63 -18.42 -16.47
N TYR A 51 0.39 -18.64 -16.93
CA TYR A 51 -0.49 -19.66 -16.34
C TYR A 51 0.10 -21.08 -16.43
N ARG A 52 0.76 -21.43 -17.55
CA ARG A 52 1.44 -22.74 -17.72
C ARG A 52 2.67 -22.94 -16.83
N ARG A 53 3.23 -21.87 -16.26
CA ARG A 53 4.36 -21.96 -15.32
C ARG A 53 3.91 -22.35 -13.91
N VAL A 54 2.62 -22.29 -13.60
CA VAL A 54 2.10 -22.73 -12.30
C VAL A 54 2.05 -24.26 -12.27
N PRO A 55 2.59 -24.93 -11.24
CA PRO A 55 2.54 -26.39 -11.13
C PRO A 55 1.11 -26.95 -11.09
N ASP A 56 0.86 -28.09 -11.76
CA ASP A 56 -0.49 -28.69 -11.94
C ASP A 56 -1.28 -28.88 -10.65
N ARG A 57 -0.59 -29.19 -9.54
CA ARG A 57 -1.20 -29.33 -8.20
C ARG A 57 -1.88 -28.06 -7.69
N TYR A 58 -1.36 -26.89 -8.09
CA TYR A 58 -1.92 -25.59 -7.74
C TYR A 58 -2.86 -25.06 -8.82
N GLN A 59 -2.72 -25.51 -10.07
CA GLN A 59 -3.65 -25.14 -11.15
C GLN A 59 -5.10 -25.56 -10.84
N GLN A 60 -5.29 -26.72 -10.20
CA GLN A 60 -6.61 -27.20 -9.79
C GLN A 60 -7.17 -26.44 -8.59
N ILE A 61 -6.32 -26.10 -7.62
CA ILE A 61 -6.71 -25.36 -6.40
C ILE A 61 -7.05 -23.90 -6.73
N LEU A 62 -6.30 -23.31 -7.66
CA LEU A 62 -6.43 -21.90 -8.07
C LEU A 62 -7.38 -21.71 -9.27
N GLY A 63 -7.99 -22.79 -9.80
CA GLY A 63 -8.92 -22.71 -10.92
C GLY A 63 -8.28 -22.26 -12.25
N ILE A 64 -6.96 -22.38 -12.40
CA ILE A 64 -6.21 -21.89 -13.58
C ILE A 64 -6.60 -22.65 -14.85
N GLY A 65 -6.97 -23.94 -14.73
CA GLY A 65 -7.49 -24.73 -15.85
C GLY A 65 -8.75 -24.10 -16.46
N LEU A 66 -9.66 -23.62 -15.61
CA LEU A 66 -10.86 -22.90 -16.05
C LEU A 66 -10.54 -21.51 -16.59
N ALA A 67 -9.50 -20.83 -16.08
CA ALA A 67 -9.06 -19.53 -16.60
C ALA A 67 -8.44 -19.66 -18.01
N ILE A 68 -7.64 -20.70 -18.27
CA ILE A 68 -7.10 -21.02 -19.60
C ILE A 68 -8.23 -21.43 -20.55
N GLU A 69 -9.19 -22.22 -20.08
CA GLU A 69 -10.34 -22.64 -20.88
C GLU A 69 -11.27 -21.45 -21.17
N ALA A 70 -11.50 -20.54 -20.21
CA ALA A 70 -12.21 -19.28 -20.39
C ALA A 70 -11.49 -18.33 -21.37
N LEU A 71 -10.16 -18.33 -21.36
CA LEU A 71 -9.33 -17.60 -22.34
C LEU A 71 -9.47 -18.15 -23.75
N HIS A 72 -9.54 -19.47 -23.90
CA HIS A 72 -9.81 -20.13 -25.19
C HIS A 72 -11.26 -19.90 -25.64
N LEU A 73 -12.23 -19.99 -24.73
CA LEU A 73 -13.65 -19.71 -24.96
C LEU A 73 -13.91 -18.24 -25.34
N GLN A 74 -13.15 -17.28 -24.78
CA GLN A 74 -13.20 -15.88 -25.19
C GLN A 74 -12.70 -15.65 -26.63
N GLN A 75 -11.80 -16.50 -27.15
CA GLN A 75 -11.41 -16.47 -28.57
C GLN A 75 -12.49 -17.03 -29.50
N GLU A 76 -13.44 -17.82 -28.98
CA GLU A 76 -14.44 -18.55 -29.78
C GLU A 76 -15.85 -17.92 -29.83
N GLN A 77 -16.08 -16.76 -29.19
CA GLN A 77 -17.36 -16.00 -29.13
C GLN A 77 -18.49 -16.68 -28.32
N ASP A 78 -19.35 -15.87 -27.67
CA ASP A 78 -20.64 -16.24 -27.06
C ASP A 78 -20.74 -17.61 -26.36
N LEU A 79 -20.83 -17.65 -25.03
CA LEU A 79 -21.82 -18.54 -24.37
C LEU A 79 -22.02 -18.20 -22.89
N GLU A 80 -23.21 -17.68 -22.58
CA GLU A 80 -23.85 -17.80 -21.29
C GLU A 80 -23.83 -19.27 -20.84
N THR A 81 -22.90 -19.71 -19.99
CA THR A 81 -23.02 -20.89 -19.08
C THR A 81 -21.65 -21.36 -18.55
N THR A 82 -21.01 -20.60 -17.65
CA THR A 82 -19.97 -21.19 -16.76
C THR A 82 -19.76 -20.35 -15.50
N LEU A 83 -20.85 -20.07 -14.80
CA LEU A 83 -20.81 -19.58 -13.42
C LEU A 83 -20.71 -20.79 -12.49
N ALA A 84 -19.52 -21.09 -11.99
CA ALA A 84 -19.35 -22.10 -10.95
C ALA A 84 -18.24 -21.78 -9.92
N ASP A 85 -17.74 -20.54 -9.87
CA ASP A 85 -17.01 -20.06 -8.69
C ASP A 85 -17.35 -18.58 -8.41
N GLU A 86 -18.39 -18.37 -7.59
CA GLU A 86 -18.95 -17.05 -7.32
C GLU A 86 -18.00 -16.14 -6.54
N THR A 87 -17.06 -16.70 -5.77
CA THR A 87 -16.15 -15.97 -4.87
C THR A 87 -15.00 -15.33 -5.62
N LEU A 88 -14.36 -16.09 -6.51
CA LEU A 88 -13.28 -15.61 -7.38
C LEU A 88 -13.83 -14.60 -8.40
N SER A 89 -14.97 -14.93 -9.03
CA SER A 89 -15.63 -14.04 -10.01
C SER A 89 -15.97 -12.67 -9.41
N ARG A 90 -16.50 -12.61 -8.18
CA ARG A 90 -16.78 -11.34 -7.49
C ARG A 90 -15.51 -10.56 -7.15
N SER A 91 -14.44 -11.25 -6.76
CA SER A 91 -13.16 -10.62 -6.39
C SER A 91 -12.48 -10.01 -7.62
N LEU A 92 -12.52 -10.69 -8.76
CA LEU A 92 -12.02 -10.20 -10.05
C LEU A 92 -12.84 -9.02 -10.59
N LEU A 93 -14.16 -9.08 -10.46
CA LEU A 93 -15.04 -7.96 -10.82
C LEU A 93 -14.77 -6.71 -9.96
N LYS A 94 -14.39 -6.92 -8.69
CA LYS A 94 -14.04 -5.83 -7.78
C LYS A 94 -12.70 -5.17 -8.12
N LEU A 95 -11.69 -5.95 -8.51
CA LEU A 95 -10.39 -5.41 -8.93
C LEU A 95 -10.51 -4.60 -10.23
N THR A 96 -11.28 -5.11 -11.19
CA THR A 96 -11.50 -4.42 -12.49
C THR A 96 -12.27 -3.11 -12.32
N CYS A 97 -13.27 -3.04 -11.44
CA CYS A 97 -13.95 -1.77 -11.16
C CYS A 97 -13.05 -0.79 -10.41
N MET A 98 -12.27 -1.26 -9.41
CA MET A 98 -11.29 -0.42 -8.72
C MET A 98 -10.26 0.19 -9.68
N ALA A 99 -9.74 -0.60 -10.62
CA ALA A 99 -8.74 -0.13 -11.57
C ALA A 99 -9.31 0.94 -12.49
N ARG A 100 -10.52 0.70 -13.01
CA ARG A 100 -11.20 1.67 -13.86
C ARG A 100 -11.46 2.99 -13.12
N ASP A 101 -12.03 2.91 -11.92
CA ASP A 101 -12.34 4.10 -11.12
C ASP A 101 -11.08 4.88 -10.79
N ALA A 102 -9.97 4.20 -10.51
CA ALA A 102 -8.68 4.82 -10.21
C ALA A 102 -8.06 5.51 -11.45
N VAL A 103 -8.12 4.88 -12.63
CA VAL A 103 -7.69 5.49 -13.89
C VAL A 103 -8.53 6.72 -14.20
N ASP A 104 -9.87 6.59 -14.18
CA ASP A 104 -10.80 7.69 -14.43
C ASP A 104 -10.60 8.84 -13.43
N HIS A 105 -10.12 8.54 -12.21
CA HIS A 105 -9.81 9.56 -11.21
C HIS A 105 -8.59 10.41 -11.56
N VAL A 106 -7.57 9.85 -12.20
CA VAL A 106 -6.28 10.53 -12.49
C VAL A 106 -6.23 11.13 -13.90
N LYS A 107 -6.90 10.48 -14.85
CA LYS A 107 -6.91 10.81 -16.28
C LYS A 107 -7.34 12.24 -16.59
N ASP A 108 -6.77 12.82 -17.65
CA ASP A 108 -7.14 14.12 -18.23
C ASP A 108 -7.01 15.30 -17.24
N ARG A 109 -5.99 15.24 -16.38
CA ARG A 109 -5.67 16.29 -15.40
C ARG A 109 -4.34 16.97 -15.71
N GLU A 110 -4.09 18.11 -15.07
CA GLU A 110 -2.77 18.74 -15.09
C GLU A 110 -1.79 17.94 -14.20
N PRO A 111 -0.47 17.96 -14.44
CA PRO A 111 0.47 17.03 -13.80
C PRO A 111 0.45 17.04 -12.26
N VAL A 112 0.33 18.23 -11.66
CA VAL A 112 0.28 18.38 -10.19
C VAL A 112 -1.07 17.93 -9.64
N ASP A 113 -2.15 18.17 -10.37
CA ASP A 113 -3.50 17.76 -10.00
C ASP A 113 -3.68 16.25 -10.16
N ALA A 114 -3.08 15.64 -11.20
CA ALA A 114 -3.00 14.21 -11.40
C ALA A 114 -2.22 13.52 -10.26
N LEU A 115 -1.09 14.10 -9.84
CA LEU A 115 -0.33 13.61 -8.69
C LEU A 115 -1.13 13.73 -7.38
N GLY A 116 -1.88 14.82 -7.21
CA GLY A 116 -2.81 14.99 -6.10
C GLY A 116 -3.94 13.96 -6.13
N ALA A 117 -4.51 13.68 -7.31
CA ALA A 117 -5.53 12.66 -7.52
C ALA A 117 -4.99 11.25 -7.23
N LEU A 118 -3.75 10.94 -7.64
CA LEU A 118 -3.08 9.68 -7.30
C LEU A 118 -2.98 9.50 -5.78
N CYS A 119 -2.58 10.55 -5.04
CA CYS A 119 -2.54 10.49 -3.57
C CYS A 119 -3.93 10.46 -2.92
N GLY A 120 -4.96 10.91 -3.64
CA GLY A 120 -6.35 10.96 -3.19
C GLY A 120 -7.18 9.70 -3.48
N LEU A 121 -6.58 8.63 -4.02
CA LEU A 121 -7.28 7.38 -4.34
C LEU A 121 -7.90 6.72 -3.11
N ASP A 122 -7.22 6.79 -1.97
CA ASP A 122 -7.72 6.25 -0.71
C ASP A 122 -7.15 7.02 0.49
N GLY A 123 -7.81 6.86 1.64
CA GLY A 123 -7.40 7.46 2.90
C GLY A 123 -6.83 6.44 3.89
N PRO A 124 -6.17 6.90 4.96
CA PRO A 124 -5.72 6.00 6.02
C PRO A 124 -6.91 5.25 6.63
N PRO A 125 -6.74 3.96 6.97
CA PRO A 125 -7.82 3.14 7.50
C PRO A 125 -8.33 3.67 8.84
N ASN A 126 -9.63 3.53 9.08
CA ASN A 126 -10.19 3.83 10.40
C ASN A 126 -9.78 2.74 11.40
N ALA A 127 -8.74 3.01 12.19
CA ALA A 127 -8.16 2.05 13.14
C ALA A 127 -9.17 1.54 14.18
N SER A 128 -10.12 2.35 14.65
CA SER A 128 -11.10 1.91 15.64
C SER A 128 -12.09 0.91 15.05
N VAL A 129 -12.59 1.21 13.84
CA VAL A 129 -13.51 0.31 13.11
C VAL A 129 -12.82 -1.00 12.77
N LEU A 130 -11.57 -0.95 12.31
CA LEU A 130 -10.82 -2.15 11.95
C LEU A 130 -10.52 -3.03 13.17
N ARG A 131 -10.09 -2.44 14.30
CA ARG A 131 -9.87 -3.18 15.56
C ARG A 131 -11.17 -3.77 16.11
N GLU A 132 -12.29 -3.08 15.98
CA GLU A 132 -13.61 -3.61 16.35
C GLU A 132 -14.00 -4.80 15.48
N HIS A 133 -13.82 -4.69 14.16
CA HIS A 133 -14.06 -5.79 13.23
C HIS A 133 -13.24 -7.04 13.57
N VAL A 134 -11.93 -6.88 13.82
CA VAL A 134 -11.04 -7.98 14.25
C VAL A 134 -11.51 -8.56 15.59
N ARG A 135 -11.91 -7.70 16.54
CA ARG A 135 -12.44 -8.14 17.84
C ARG A 135 -13.68 -9.00 17.67
N THR A 136 -14.62 -8.61 16.81
CA THR A 136 -15.82 -9.40 16.50
C THR A 136 -15.45 -10.74 15.86
N GLN A 137 -14.54 -10.75 14.88
CA GLN A 137 -14.09 -12.00 14.25
C GLN A 137 -13.46 -12.97 15.27
N LEU A 138 -12.61 -12.46 16.15
CA LEU A 138 -11.99 -13.27 17.22
C LEU A 138 -13.01 -13.80 18.22
N GLN A 139 -14.04 -13.02 18.55
CA GLN A 139 -15.15 -13.47 19.40
C GLN A 139 -15.96 -14.59 18.74
N VAL A 140 -16.32 -14.43 17.46
CA VAL A 140 -17.06 -15.45 16.70
C VAL A 140 -16.26 -16.75 16.59
N ALA A 141 -14.96 -16.66 16.28
CA ALA A 141 -14.07 -17.83 16.21
C ALA A 141 -14.00 -18.57 17.56
N LYS A 142 -13.90 -17.84 18.67
CA LYS A 142 -13.96 -18.42 20.03
C LYS A 142 -15.31 -19.12 20.29
N SER A 143 -16.44 -18.49 19.93
CA SER A 143 -17.77 -19.08 20.13
C SER A 143 -17.99 -20.35 19.31
N LEU A 144 -17.47 -20.41 18.07
CA LEU A 144 -17.54 -21.60 17.24
C LEU A 144 -16.67 -22.75 17.78
N GLN A 145 -15.48 -22.46 18.30
CA GLN A 145 -14.63 -23.47 18.95
C GLN A 145 -15.25 -23.99 20.25
N ALA A 146 -15.86 -23.13 21.06
CA ALA A 146 -16.61 -23.55 22.25
C ALA A 146 -17.85 -24.40 21.93
N GLY A 147 -18.49 -24.18 20.76
CA GLY A 147 -19.61 -24.98 20.28
C GLY A 147 -19.21 -26.35 19.70
N ALA A 148 -18.00 -26.47 19.16
CA ALA A 148 -17.45 -27.72 18.61
C ALA A 148 -16.82 -28.63 19.68
N GLY A 149 -16.40 -28.07 20.82
CA GLY A 149 -15.80 -28.79 21.94
C GLY A 149 -16.82 -29.12 23.04
N LYS A 150 -17.77 -30.02 22.77
CA LYS A 150 -18.55 -30.70 23.82
C LYS A 150 -18.36 -32.21 23.70
N GLY A 151 -17.09 -32.63 23.77
CA GLY A 151 -16.68 -34.00 24.07
C GLY A 151 -16.15 -34.05 25.50
N GLU A 152 -16.61 -35.03 26.27
CA GLU A 152 -16.38 -35.20 27.70
C GLU A 152 -14.90 -35.23 28.11
N GLY A 153 -14.60 -34.55 29.23
CA GLY A 153 -13.41 -34.79 30.06
C GLY A 153 -12.23 -33.85 29.81
N ASP A 154 -12.13 -32.77 30.58
CA ASP A 154 -11.04 -32.61 31.55
C ASP A 154 -11.20 -31.30 32.34
N GLU A 155 -10.92 -31.37 33.64
CA GLU A 155 -11.10 -30.31 34.63
C GLU A 155 -10.00 -29.23 34.61
N ASP A 156 -9.25 -29.07 33.52
CA ASP A 156 -8.18 -28.08 33.37
C ASP A 156 -8.54 -26.92 32.41
N ASN A 157 -9.79 -26.46 32.46
CA ASN A 157 -10.28 -25.38 31.58
C ASN A 157 -10.00 -23.95 32.10
N ASP A 158 -9.04 -23.79 33.02
CA ASP A 158 -8.69 -22.49 33.62
C ASP A 158 -7.75 -21.63 32.73
N LEU A 159 -7.44 -22.11 31.51
CA LEU A 159 -6.68 -21.37 30.48
C LEU A 159 -7.56 -20.42 29.63
N PHE A 160 -8.88 -20.38 29.87
CA PHE A 160 -9.84 -19.74 28.95
C PHE A 160 -10.39 -18.39 29.41
N ALA A 161 -9.78 -17.79 30.43
CA ALA A 161 -10.13 -16.43 30.90
C ALA A 161 -9.13 -15.34 30.47
N GLU A 162 -8.22 -15.58 29.53
CA GLU A 162 -7.50 -14.47 28.91
C GLU A 162 -8.42 -13.77 27.89
N SER A 163 -8.81 -12.54 28.25
CA SER A 163 -9.25 -11.48 27.35
C SER A 163 -8.52 -11.63 26.01
N VAL A 164 -9.21 -11.39 24.87
CA VAL A 164 -8.54 -11.35 23.55
C VAL A 164 -7.23 -10.57 23.71
N SER A 165 -6.08 -11.26 23.67
CA SER A 165 -4.81 -10.63 24.01
C SER A 165 -4.60 -9.47 23.05
N ASP A 166 -4.33 -8.27 23.59
CA ASP A 166 -4.14 -7.06 22.80
C ASP A 166 -3.06 -7.25 21.71
N ALA A 167 -2.08 -8.13 21.97
CA ALA A 167 -1.07 -8.54 20.99
C ALA A 167 -1.67 -9.25 19.76
N ARG A 168 -2.66 -10.14 19.96
CA ARG A 168 -3.32 -10.86 18.86
C ARG A 168 -4.21 -9.92 18.04
N LEU A 169 -4.90 -8.99 18.71
CA LEU A 169 -5.68 -7.94 18.04
C LEU A 169 -4.78 -7.08 17.15
N ALA A 170 -3.63 -6.63 17.67
CA ALA A 170 -2.68 -5.82 16.92
C ALA A 170 -2.13 -6.57 15.69
N MET A 171 -1.72 -7.83 15.86
CA MET A 171 -1.20 -8.67 14.78
C MET A 171 -2.23 -8.86 13.65
N MET A 172 -3.46 -9.25 13.98
CA MET A 172 -4.52 -9.44 12.98
C MET A 172 -4.96 -8.12 12.32
N SER A 173 -4.91 -7.01 13.05
CA SER A 173 -5.20 -5.69 12.47
C SER A 173 -4.16 -5.32 11.40
N ARG A 174 -2.88 -5.60 11.67
CA ARG A 174 -1.79 -5.39 10.69
C ARG A 174 -1.94 -6.30 9.48
N GLU A 175 -2.33 -7.55 9.69
CA GLU A 175 -2.59 -8.50 8.61
C GLU A 175 -3.70 -8.03 7.66
N LEU A 176 -4.83 -7.55 8.19
CA LEU A 176 -5.86 -6.96 7.34
C LEU A 176 -5.36 -5.74 6.57
N CYS A 177 -4.54 -4.88 7.19
CA CYS A 177 -3.93 -3.75 6.49
C CYS A 177 -2.92 -4.17 5.42
N ARG A 178 -2.14 -5.23 5.65
CA ARG A 178 -1.22 -5.82 4.68
C ARG A 178 -1.97 -6.34 3.45
N ASP A 179 -3.04 -7.07 3.69
CA ASP A 179 -3.84 -7.67 2.60
C ASP A 179 -4.58 -6.58 1.82
N TYR A 180 -5.10 -5.57 2.52
CA TYR A 180 -5.69 -4.38 1.92
C TYR A 180 -4.68 -3.58 1.08
N ALA A 181 -3.45 -3.40 1.58
CA ALA A 181 -2.36 -2.77 0.83
C ALA A 181 -2.06 -3.52 -0.47
N GLY A 182 -2.07 -4.86 -0.43
CA GLY A 182 -1.91 -5.68 -1.63
C GLY A 182 -3.03 -5.44 -2.65
N LEU A 183 -4.29 -5.39 -2.18
CA LEU A 183 -5.45 -5.12 -3.02
C LEU A 183 -5.40 -3.72 -3.64
N LEU A 184 -5.11 -2.68 -2.86
CA LEU A 184 -5.06 -1.30 -3.36
C LEU A 184 -3.86 -1.08 -4.28
N GLY A 185 -2.70 -1.65 -3.93
CA GLY A 185 -1.48 -1.62 -4.74
C GLY A 185 -1.73 -2.13 -6.15
N ALA A 186 -2.26 -3.35 -6.27
CA ALA A 186 -2.52 -3.98 -7.57
C ALA A 186 -3.77 -3.42 -8.27
N GLY A 187 -4.83 -3.16 -7.51
CA GLY A 187 -6.16 -2.85 -8.04
C GLY A 187 -6.42 -1.39 -8.32
N ALA A 188 -5.68 -0.44 -7.73
CA ALA A 188 -5.94 1.00 -7.90
C ALA A 188 -4.65 1.80 -8.16
N ILE A 189 -3.62 1.61 -7.34
CA ILE A 189 -2.40 2.42 -7.42
C ILE A 189 -1.61 2.11 -8.69
N ALA A 190 -1.36 0.83 -9.00
CA ALA A 190 -0.66 0.43 -10.22
C ALA A 190 -1.32 0.99 -11.50
N PRO A 191 -2.63 0.76 -11.76
CA PRO A 191 -3.25 1.27 -12.99
C PRO A 191 -3.32 2.81 -13.04
N ALA A 192 -3.56 3.48 -11.91
CA ALA A 192 -3.54 4.94 -11.85
C ALA A 192 -2.13 5.53 -12.09
N LEU A 193 -1.09 4.86 -11.59
CA LEU A 193 0.30 5.25 -11.80
C LEU A 193 0.70 5.07 -13.28
N GLU A 194 0.32 3.96 -13.90
CA GLU A 194 0.54 3.74 -15.34
C GLU A 194 -0.15 4.83 -16.18
N GLN A 195 -1.40 5.20 -15.85
CA GLN A 195 -2.09 6.30 -16.53
C GLN A 195 -1.33 7.62 -16.37
N LEU A 196 -0.89 7.94 -15.15
CA LEU A 196 -0.13 9.15 -14.87
C LEU A 196 1.18 9.20 -15.67
N GLN A 197 1.92 8.09 -15.73
CA GLN A 197 3.17 7.97 -16.50
C GLN A 197 2.95 8.14 -18.01
N GLN A 198 1.78 7.73 -18.53
CA GLN A 198 1.45 7.89 -19.94
C GLN A 198 1.13 9.34 -20.31
N GLU A 199 0.50 10.10 -19.41
CA GLU A 199 0.09 11.48 -19.66
C GLU A 199 1.16 12.51 -19.30
N HIS A 200 2.04 12.19 -18.34
CA HIS A 200 2.91 13.17 -17.71
C HIS A 200 4.34 12.65 -17.47
N ASP A 201 5.29 13.52 -17.77
CA ASP A 201 6.70 13.36 -17.36
C ASP A 201 6.99 14.30 -16.17
N ILE A 202 6.67 13.84 -14.96
CA ILE A 202 6.92 14.62 -13.74
C ILE A 202 8.39 14.53 -13.38
N SER A 203 9.09 15.65 -13.50
CA SER A 203 10.53 15.71 -13.21
C SER A 203 10.89 15.39 -11.76
N ALA A 204 12.10 14.87 -11.55
CA ALA A 204 12.67 14.70 -10.21
C ALA A 204 12.75 16.01 -9.44
N ASP A 205 13.05 17.13 -10.10
CA ASP A 205 13.11 18.46 -9.46
C ASP A 205 11.76 18.87 -8.87
N THR A 206 10.65 18.52 -9.53
CA THR A 206 9.29 18.73 -8.99
C THR A 206 9.10 17.97 -7.68
N LEU A 207 9.47 16.69 -7.62
CA LEU A 207 9.33 15.88 -6.40
C LEU A 207 10.32 16.27 -5.30
N ILE A 208 11.51 16.76 -5.66
CA ILE A 208 12.46 17.34 -4.70
C ILE A 208 11.88 18.63 -4.08
N ALA A 209 11.25 19.49 -4.89
CA ALA A 209 10.61 20.70 -4.38
C ALA A 209 9.42 20.37 -3.46
N LEU A 210 8.61 19.37 -3.82
CA LEU A 210 7.51 18.88 -2.97
C LEU A 210 8.03 18.29 -1.66
N ALA A 211 9.10 17.49 -1.71
CA ALA A 211 9.75 16.96 -0.51
C ALA A 211 10.30 18.09 0.38
N ALA A 212 10.94 19.10 -0.20
CA ALA A 212 11.46 20.26 0.55
C ALA A 212 10.36 21.10 1.21
N ALA A 213 9.14 21.10 0.66
CA ALA A 213 7.99 21.79 1.23
C ALA A 213 7.32 21.03 2.39
N SER A 214 7.60 19.73 2.53
CA SER A 214 7.02 18.88 3.58
C SER A 214 7.76 19.09 4.92
N PRO A 215 7.06 19.43 6.01
CA PRO A 215 7.66 19.53 7.34
C PRO A 215 8.10 18.16 7.90
N MET A 216 7.63 17.05 7.31
CA MET A 216 8.07 15.71 7.67
C MET A 216 9.44 15.36 7.11
N VAL A 217 9.88 16.04 6.05
CA VAL A 217 11.15 15.77 5.39
C VAL A 217 12.22 16.75 5.89
N PRO A 218 13.31 16.28 6.52
CA PRO A 218 14.41 17.15 6.91
C PRO A 218 15.01 17.87 5.69
N ALA A 219 15.36 19.15 5.84
CA ALA A 219 15.82 19.99 4.72
C ALA A 219 17.08 19.44 4.03
N ASP A 220 17.98 18.79 4.78
CA ASP A 220 19.19 18.14 4.26
C ASP A 220 18.91 16.80 3.55
N ARG A 221 17.68 16.28 3.65
CA ARG A 221 17.23 15.02 3.05
C ARG A 221 16.26 15.18 1.89
N ALA A 222 15.73 16.39 1.67
CA ALA A 222 14.73 16.66 0.62
C ALA A 222 15.13 16.16 -0.77
N ARG A 223 16.40 16.35 -1.16
CA ARG A 223 16.90 15.84 -2.45
C ARG A 223 16.83 14.32 -2.54
N MET A 224 17.27 13.62 -1.50
CA MET A 224 17.33 12.16 -1.45
C MET A 224 15.91 11.56 -1.46
N VAL A 225 15.01 12.12 -0.66
CA VAL A 225 13.59 11.70 -0.62
C VAL A 225 12.92 11.98 -1.96
N GLY A 226 13.06 13.18 -2.52
CA GLY A 226 12.46 13.53 -3.81
C GLY A 226 12.94 12.66 -4.97
N GLN A 227 14.24 12.33 -5.02
CA GLN A 227 14.78 11.41 -6.02
C GLN A 227 14.22 10.00 -5.89
N ALA A 228 14.04 9.51 -4.66
CA ALA A 228 13.49 8.18 -4.43
C ALA A 228 11.98 8.11 -4.69
N LEU A 229 11.23 9.18 -4.38
CA LEU A 229 9.84 9.33 -4.79
C LEU A 229 9.72 9.29 -6.32
N HIS A 230 10.61 9.99 -7.03
CA HIS A 230 10.65 10.01 -8.49
C HIS A 230 11.01 8.63 -9.07
N ALA A 231 11.95 7.90 -8.46
CA ALA A 231 12.27 6.54 -8.87
C ALA A 231 11.03 5.64 -8.83
N GLY A 232 10.26 5.67 -7.73
CA GLY A 232 9.03 4.89 -7.64
C GLY A 232 7.92 5.40 -8.59
N LEU A 233 7.88 6.71 -8.87
CA LEU A 233 6.99 7.26 -9.90
C LEU A 233 7.29 6.68 -11.29
N ARG A 234 8.52 6.25 -11.58
CA ARG A 234 8.91 5.58 -12.82
C ARG A 234 8.84 4.05 -12.75
N GLY A 235 8.29 3.49 -11.68
CA GLY A 235 8.25 2.05 -11.45
C GLY A 235 9.57 1.44 -10.96
N GLU A 236 10.60 2.25 -10.67
CA GLU A 236 11.89 1.76 -10.16
C GLU A 236 11.85 1.53 -8.65
N LEU A 237 10.98 0.61 -8.21
CA LEU A 237 10.66 0.41 -6.79
C LEU A 237 11.86 -0.09 -5.98
N VAL A 238 12.77 -0.87 -6.55
CA VAL A 238 14.02 -1.28 -5.86
C VAL A 238 14.81 -0.04 -5.42
N GLN A 239 15.07 0.88 -6.35
CA GLN A 239 15.81 2.12 -6.05
C GLN A 239 15.03 3.01 -5.07
N ALA A 240 13.71 3.09 -5.26
CA ALA A 240 12.84 3.87 -4.39
C ALA A 240 12.89 3.37 -2.94
N LEU A 241 12.67 2.08 -2.71
CA LEU A 241 12.47 1.52 -1.36
C LEU A 241 13.77 1.44 -0.56
N TYR A 242 14.88 1.07 -1.20
CA TYR A 242 16.20 1.07 -0.55
C TYR A 242 16.64 2.45 -0.06
N ILE A 243 16.03 3.53 -0.57
CA ILE A 243 16.23 4.90 -0.08
C ILE A 243 15.10 5.29 0.87
N LEU A 244 13.83 5.16 0.46
CA LEU A 244 12.66 5.65 1.19
C LEU A 244 12.46 4.96 2.53
N VAL A 245 12.72 3.66 2.65
CA VAL A 245 12.51 2.94 3.93
C VAL A 245 13.47 3.47 5.01
N PRO A 246 14.80 3.54 4.80
CA PRO A 246 15.70 4.21 5.74
C PRO A 246 15.39 5.69 5.97
N GLN A 247 14.99 6.43 4.92
CA GLN A 247 14.65 7.85 5.06
C GLN A 247 13.38 8.05 5.87
N PHE A 248 12.37 7.21 5.71
CA PHE A 248 11.13 7.24 6.50
C PHE A 248 11.43 7.05 7.99
N ASP A 249 12.25 6.08 8.34
CA ASP A 249 12.72 5.87 9.72
C ASP A 249 13.38 7.14 10.30
N HIS A 250 14.20 7.81 9.50
CA HIS A 250 14.84 9.06 9.91
C HIS A 250 13.83 10.21 10.05
N MET A 251 12.89 10.35 9.12
CA MET A 251 11.82 11.35 9.14
C MET A 251 10.97 11.23 10.41
N ILE A 252 10.51 10.02 10.75
CA ILE A 252 9.72 9.77 11.96
C ILE A 252 10.51 10.13 13.22
N ARG A 253 11.78 9.70 13.28
CA ARG A 253 12.67 10.01 14.40
C ARG A 253 12.84 11.51 14.60
N GLU A 254 13.09 12.24 13.52
CA GLU A 254 13.32 13.68 13.56
C GLU A 254 12.05 14.47 13.90
N ALA A 255 10.90 14.03 13.38
CA ALA A 255 9.61 14.61 13.72
C ALA A 255 9.26 14.40 15.19
N LEU A 256 9.50 13.21 15.75
CA LEU A 256 9.31 12.92 17.18
C LEU A 256 10.25 13.74 18.06
N ARG A 257 11.53 13.87 17.64
CA ARG A 257 12.52 14.71 18.32
C ARG A 257 12.05 16.17 18.40
N THR A 258 11.55 16.69 17.28
CA THR A 258 11.05 18.06 17.17
C THR A 258 9.79 18.26 18.01
N ALA A 259 8.83 17.33 17.96
CA ALA A 259 7.60 17.38 18.75
C ALA A 259 7.86 17.29 20.27
N SER A 260 8.91 16.58 20.69
CA SER A 260 9.25 16.40 22.11
C SER A 260 10.09 17.56 22.69
N GLY A 261 10.57 18.49 21.85
CA GLY A 261 11.47 19.56 22.28
C GLY A 261 12.86 19.07 22.72
N GLU A 262 13.19 17.80 22.46
CA GLU A 262 14.47 17.21 22.86
C GLU A 262 15.56 17.62 21.85
N MET A 263 16.40 18.60 22.23
CA MET A 263 17.55 19.03 21.42
C MET A 263 18.76 18.08 21.51
N ARG A 264 18.74 17.07 22.39
CA ARG A 264 19.87 16.19 22.65
C ARG A 264 19.64 14.83 21.99
N GLN A 265 20.65 14.31 21.29
CA GLN A 265 20.69 12.91 20.86
C GLN A 265 20.72 12.02 22.10
N THR A 266 19.55 11.64 22.61
CA THR A 266 19.45 10.54 23.56
C THR A 266 19.63 9.26 22.76
N SER A 267 20.41 8.31 23.28
CA SER A 267 20.55 6.97 22.68
C SER A 267 19.19 6.26 22.51
N SER A 268 18.18 6.68 23.27
CA SER A 268 16.78 6.26 23.12
C SER A 268 16.15 6.63 21.78
N MET A 269 16.58 7.72 21.15
CA MET A 269 16.09 8.13 19.84
C MET A 269 16.80 7.42 18.69
N ALA A 270 17.77 6.52 18.91
CA ALA A 270 18.52 5.85 17.82
C ALA A 270 17.78 4.65 17.21
N SER A 271 16.74 4.11 17.88
CA SER A 271 15.87 3.06 17.35
C SER A 271 14.44 3.26 17.84
N VAL A 272 13.70 4.20 17.24
CA VAL A 272 12.26 4.34 17.53
C VAL A 272 11.50 3.40 16.61
N PRO A 273 10.85 2.34 17.13
CA PRO A 273 10.02 1.47 16.33
C PRO A 273 8.77 2.21 15.85
N ILE A 274 8.23 1.83 14.69
CA ILE A 274 6.96 2.39 14.18
C ILE A 274 5.80 2.06 15.13
N GLU A 275 5.95 1.01 15.94
CA GLU A 275 5.05 0.60 17.00
C GLU A 275 5.06 1.51 18.23
N ASP A 276 5.97 2.48 18.31
CA ASP A 276 6.03 3.40 19.44
C ASP A 276 4.73 4.23 19.53
N PRO A 277 4.05 4.28 20.69
CA PRO A 277 2.80 5.02 20.85
C PRO A 277 2.89 6.51 20.50
N ARG A 278 4.08 7.11 20.50
CA ARG A 278 4.29 8.49 20.08
C ARG A 278 4.10 8.67 18.57
N VAL A 279 4.33 7.62 17.77
CA VAL A 279 4.07 7.64 16.32
C VAL A 279 2.58 7.80 16.06
N ASN A 280 1.71 7.15 16.86
CA ASN A 280 0.26 7.34 16.76
C ASN A 280 -0.15 8.80 17.01
N LYS A 281 0.53 9.52 17.90
CA LYS A 281 0.27 10.95 18.14
C LYS A 281 0.76 11.83 17.00
N LEU A 282 1.81 11.39 16.30
CA LEU A 282 2.42 12.12 15.19
C LEU A 282 1.62 11.94 13.89
N LEU A 283 1.31 10.70 13.52
CA LEU A 283 0.68 10.36 12.23
C LEU A 283 -0.83 10.11 12.33
N GLY A 284 -1.36 9.95 13.53
CA GLY A 284 -2.70 9.40 13.75
C GLY A 284 -2.73 7.87 13.71
N GLU A 285 -3.74 7.28 14.34
CA GLU A 285 -3.81 5.82 14.48
C GLU A 285 -3.99 5.09 13.15
N GLY A 286 -4.74 5.67 12.21
CA GLY A 286 -5.02 5.06 10.92
C GLY A 286 -3.78 4.93 10.05
N LEU A 287 -3.06 6.05 9.84
CA LEU A 287 -1.84 6.07 9.04
C LEU A 287 -0.72 5.25 9.69
N THR A 288 -0.60 5.29 11.02
CA THR A 288 0.34 4.42 11.75
C THR A 288 0.03 2.95 11.51
N LEU A 289 -1.25 2.56 11.52
CA LEU A 289 -1.65 1.18 11.27
C LEU A 289 -1.37 0.75 9.82
N ALA A 290 -1.58 1.64 8.85
CA ALA A 290 -1.24 1.38 7.45
C ALA A 290 0.27 1.15 7.28
N PHE A 291 1.12 2.02 7.85
CA PHE A 291 2.57 1.81 7.84
C PHE A 291 2.98 0.53 8.57
N GLN A 292 2.36 0.18 9.69
CA GLN A 292 2.62 -1.10 10.36
C GLN A 292 2.22 -2.30 9.50
N GLY A 293 1.17 -2.19 8.69
CA GLY A 293 0.74 -3.24 7.77
C GLY A 293 1.75 -3.56 6.67
N VAL A 294 2.53 -2.58 6.22
CA VAL A 294 3.53 -2.79 5.14
C VAL A 294 4.98 -2.80 5.60
N LEU A 295 5.36 -2.01 6.60
CA LEU A 295 6.75 -1.87 7.03
C LEU A 295 7.12 -2.86 8.14
N CYS A 296 6.21 -3.17 9.06
CA CYS A 296 6.53 -3.96 10.25
C CYS A 296 6.33 -5.46 10.06
N ASP A 297 7.05 -6.25 10.87
CA ASP A 297 6.82 -7.68 11.05
C ASP A 297 5.63 -7.95 11.99
N GLY A 298 5.27 -9.23 12.17
CA GLY A 298 4.22 -9.63 13.10
C GLY A 298 2.83 -9.23 12.61
N GLY A 299 2.47 -9.73 11.42
CA GLY A 299 1.19 -9.49 10.74
C GLY A 299 1.33 -8.58 9.52
N GLY A 300 2.31 -7.68 9.48
CA GLY A 300 2.61 -6.85 8.31
C GLY A 300 3.48 -7.54 7.26
N ALA A 301 3.82 -6.83 6.17
CA ALA A 301 4.67 -7.32 5.09
C ALA A 301 6.18 -7.35 5.42
N GLY A 302 6.60 -6.71 6.52
CA GLY A 302 8.00 -6.76 6.97
C GLY A 302 9.01 -6.03 6.08
N LEU A 303 8.57 -5.13 5.18
CA LEU A 303 9.45 -4.46 4.20
C LEU A 303 10.62 -3.75 4.86
N ARG A 304 10.41 -3.14 6.05
CA ARG A 304 11.47 -2.44 6.77
C ARG A 304 12.60 -3.37 7.17
N HIS A 305 12.27 -4.56 7.66
CA HIS A 305 13.26 -5.53 8.11
C HIS A 305 14.10 -6.03 6.93
N VAL A 306 13.44 -6.51 5.88
CA VAL A 306 14.14 -7.07 4.71
C VAL A 306 14.95 -6.03 3.94
N VAL A 307 14.48 -4.78 3.82
CA VAL A 307 15.24 -3.70 3.14
C VAL A 307 16.45 -3.27 3.97
N LEU A 308 16.30 -3.06 5.29
CA LEU A 308 17.41 -2.63 6.14
C LEU A 308 18.51 -3.70 6.31
N GLU A 309 18.14 -4.98 6.22
CA GLU A 309 19.10 -6.09 6.20
C GLU A 309 19.74 -6.34 4.82
N GLY A 310 19.26 -5.67 3.76
CA GLY A 310 19.72 -5.90 2.39
C GLY A 310 19.28 -7.25 1.80
N ARG A 311 18.16 -7.80 2.31
CA ARG A 311 17.57 -9.07 1.90
C ARG A 311 16.41 -8.91 0.93
N ALA A 312 15.89 -7.70 0.75
CA ALA A 312 14.82 -7.43 -0.22
C ALA A 312 15.38 -7.56 -1.64
N ASP A 313 14.91 -8.57 -2.37
CA ASP A 313 15.19 -8.72 -3.80
C ASP A 313 14.17 -7.93 -4.65
N GLU A 314 14.29 -8.04 -5.96
CA GLU A 314 13.42 -7.36 -6.92
C GLU A 314 11.95 -7.76 -6.74
N GLU A 315 11.67 -9.05 -6.53
CA GLU A 315 10.31 -9.56 -6.33
C GLU A 315 9.63 -8.96 -5.09
N ILE A 316 10.35 -8.85 -3.97
CA ILE A 316 9.84 -8.20 -2.77
C ILE A 316 9.59 -6.71 -3.03
N CYS A 317 10.53 -6.03 -3.69
CA CYS A 317 10.44 -4.60 -3.96
C CYS A 317 9.35 -4.24 -4.98
N GLU A 318 9.03 -5.14 -5.90
CA GLU A 318 7.99 -4.96 -6.93
C GLU A 318 6.62 -5.52 -6.50
N SER A 319 6.50 -5.99 -5.26
CA SER A 319 5.23 -6.46 -4.73
C SER A 319 4.18 -5.32 -4.64
N PRO A 320 2.88 -5.64 -4.74
CA PRO A 320 1.81 -4.65 -4.58
C PRO A 320 1.87 -3.90 -3.23
N GLN A 321 2.30 -4.57 -2.17
CA GLN A 321 2.50 -3.97 -0.85
C GLN A 321 3.65 -2.97 -0.84
N ALA A 322 4.70 -3.25 -1.61
CA ALA A 322 5.86 -2.36 -1.77
C ALA A 322 5.50 -1.12 -2.59
N LEU A 323 4.70 -1.27 -3.64
CA LEU A 323 4.11 -0.14 -4.36
C LEU A 323 3.20 0.71 -3.45
N TYR A 324 2.36 0.08 -2.65
CA TYR A 324 1.53 0.77 -1.65
C TYR A 324 2.38 1.50 -0.61
N ALA A 325 3.50 0.92 -0.16
CA ALA A 325 4.42 1.57 0.78
C ALA A 325 5.06 2.83 0.17
N TRP A 326 5.51 2.77 -1.09
CA TRP A 326 5.98 3.96 -1.82
C TRP A 326 4.89 5.03 -1.91
N TRP A 327 3.67 4.63 -2.30
CA TRP A 327 2.52 5.53 -2.44
C TRP A 327 2.13 6.19 -1.11
N LEU A 328 2.15 5.45 0.00
CA LEU A 328 1.90 6.02 1.34
C LEU A 328 2.93 7.08 1.73
N ILE A 329 4.21 6.86 1.40
CA ILE A 329 5.26 7.85 1.69
C ILE A 329 5.07 9.09 0.81
N LEU A 330 4.71 8.91 -0.47
CA LEU A 330 4.35 10.01 -1.36
C LEU A 330 3.18 10.82 -0.79
N GLN A 331 2.09 10.15 -0.40
CA GLN A 331 0.91 10.77 0.20
C GLN A 331 1.28 11.56 1.47
N LEU A 332 2.05 10.96 2.39
CA LEU A 332 2.52 11.64 3.60
C LEU A 332 3.30 12.93 3.28
N VAL A 333 4.22 12.87 2.32
CA VAL A 333 5.04 14.02 1.93
C VAL A 333 4.17 15.12 1.31
N LEU A 334 3.26 14.77 0.39
CA LEU A 334 2.42 15.74 -0.30
C LEU A 334 1.39 16.39 0.63
N GLU A 335 0.71 15.60 1.46
CA GLU A 335 -0.32 16.10 2.39
C GLU A 335 0.28 17.05 3.42
N THR A 336 1.40 16.66 4.04
CA THR A 336 2.06 17.51 5.04
C THR A 336 2.64 18.78 4.42
N GLY A 337 3.15 18.71 3.18
CA GLY A 337 3.58 19.89 2.42
C GLY A 337 2.41 20.79 2.00
N ALA A 338 1.25 20.23 1.67
CA ALA A 338 0.04 21.01 1.39
C ALA A 338 -0.44 21.78 2.63
N ILE A 339 -0.54 21.10 3.78
CA ILE A 339 -0.93 21.71 5.06
C ILE A 339 0.03 22.85 5.44
N ALA A 340 1.34 22.65 5.28
CA ALA A 340 2.33 23.68 5.58
C ALA A 340 2.17 24.95 4.71
N ARG A 341 1.84 24.80 3.42
CA ARG A 341 1.59 25.93 2.52
C ARG A 341 0.33 26.72 2.89
N VAL A 342 -0.75 26.04 3.26
CA VAL A 342 -1.99 26.69 3.74
C VAL A 342 -1.70 27.51 5.00
N ASN A 343 -1.03 26.90 5.99
CA ASN A 343 -0.68 27.58 7.24
C ASN A 343 0.23 28.81 7.01
N GLN A 344 1.15 28.75 6.04
CA GLN A 344 1.99 29.89 5.67
C GLN A 344 1.19 31.01 4.98
N SER A 345 0.25 30.66 4.11
CA SER A 345 -0.66 31.63 3.47
C SER A 345 -1.54 32.36 4.50
N ASP A 346 -2.07 31.63 5.47
CA ASP A 346 -2.89 32.19 6.55
C ASP A 346 -2.06 33.10 7.47
N ALA A 347 -0.81 32.70 7.78
CA ALA A 347 0.11 33.52 8.57
C ALA A 347 0.49 34.83 7.85
N VAL A 348 0.78 34.78 6.55
CA VAL A 348 1.08 35.97 5.73
C VAL A 348 -0.14 36.91 5.63
N THR A 349 -1.34 36.34 5.52
CA THR A 349 -2.60 37.10 5.50
C THR A 349 -2.84 37.77 6.86
N ALA A 350 -2.61 37.07 7.97
CA ALA A 350 -2.73 37.64 9.33
C ALA A 350 -1.71 38.77 9.60
N VAL A 351 -0.46 38.62 9.13
CA VAL A 351 0.58 39.65 9.28
C VAL A 351 0.25 40.90 8.45
N SER A 352 -0.26 40.75 7.23
CA SER A 352 -0.64 41.88 6.38
C SER A 352 -1.85 42.66 6.92
N VAL A 353 -2.85 41.99 7.51
CA VAL A 353 -3.98 42.63 8.19
C VAL A 353 -3.51 43.41 9.44
N ASN A 354 -2.62 42.84 10.25
CA ASN A 354 -2.07 43.53 11.43
C ASN A 354 -1.17 44.73 11.06
N ALA A 355 -0.42 44.64 9.96
CA ALA A 355 0.38 45.76 9.45
C ALA A 355 -0.49 46.91 8.92
N ALA A 356 -1.62 46.60 8.27
CA ALA A 356 -2.59 47.59 7.83
C ALA A 356 -3.31 48.30 9.00
N ALA A 357 -3.58 47.57 10.09
CA ALA A 357 -4.16 48.14 11.31
C ALA A 357 -3.18 49.06 12.07
N ALA A 358 -1.88 48.76 12.05
CA ALA A 358 -0.85 49.57 12.71
C ALA A 358 -0.43 50.83 11.93
N GLY A 359 -0.71 50.90 10.63
CA GLY A 359 -0.42 52.08 9.79
C GLY A 359 -1.50 53.17 9.79
N GLY A 360 -2.61 52.96 10.51
CA GLY A 360 -3.78 53.85 10.48
C GLY A 360 -3.83 54.93 11.57
N ASP A 361 -2.93 54.90 12.56
CA ASP A 361 -2.95 55.83 13.71
C ASP A 361 -1.78 56.82 13.66
N GLY A 362 -1.75 57.64 12.60
CA GLY A 362 -0.68 58.58 12.33
C GLY A 362 -1.15 59.76 11.50
N GLY A 363 -2.16 60.48 11.98
CA GLY A 363 -2.52 61.77 11.38
C GLY A 363 -3.88 62.29 11.80
N HIS A 364 -3.93 62.98 12.94
CA HIS A 364 -4.73 64.20 13.09
C HIS A 364 -3.99 65.13 14.06
N ASP A 365 -3.45 66.20 13.49
CA ASP A 365 -3.10 67.46 14.16
C ASP A 365 -4.34 68.09 14.83
#